data_AF-A0A167WNJ1-F1
#
_entry.id   AF-A0A167WNJ1-F1
#
_cell.length_a   1.000
_cell.length_b   1.000
_cell.length_c   1.000
_cell.angle_alpha   90.00
_cell.angle_beta   90.00
_cell.angle_gamma   90.00
#
_symmetry.space_group_name_H-M   'P 1'
#
loop_
_entity.id
_entity.type
_entity.pdbx_description
1 polymer ?
#
loop_
_entity_poly.entity_id
_entity_poly.type
_entity_poly.pdbx_seq_one_letter_code
_entity_poly.pdbx_strand_id
1 'polypeptide(L)'
;MKPEVKCAVLIAYLEGWNQLPLPGYAHDSELLNLEKRIMALECAAGIASLPLSNDSTLAGLAWRLWQVRFKQGATFAGEFSHEYTQHTGMIDDCSISLAGLRRVVDGLDPSLPVLQCLVCTERDDSSSSSSGSSRSSVVIDPEKQYEECLGATVQKLVYMAGRARMFSPSATWTKKLAYVYAAEMSFCIANRRLRGYPYPTPMIHSLLGREPPCAGIPREPPYASIPPPCAGIRPEPLGGRISAPIPKEKAIKVVARSGKFRGFFSRGQWLSKMLFWRSKKGKMDSGSSNAASLKSLIERC
;
A
#
# COMPACT_ATOMS: atom_id res chain seq x y z
N MET A 1 5.78 2.32 14.21
CA MET A 1 4.84 1.51 13.40
C MET A 1 4.86 0.06 13.84
N LYS A 2 3.71 -0.43 14.31
CA LYS A 2 3.53 -1.76 14.87
C LYS A 2 3.72 -2.88 13.82
N PRO A 3 4.10 -4.11 14.23
CA PRO A 3 4.26 -5.25 13.33
C PRO A 3 3.02 -5.57 12.49
N GLU A 4 1.82 -5.44 13.06
CA GLU A 4 0.53 -5.68 12.39
C GLU A 4 0.35 -4.74 11.21
N VAL A 5 0.64 -3.45 11.42
CA VAL A 5 0.57 -2.43 10.37
C VAL A 5 1.60 -2.71 9.27
N LYS A 6 2.82 -3.16 9.63
CA LYS A 6 3.83 -3.56 8.63
C LYS A 6 3.34 -4.73 7.78
N CYS A 7 2.68 -5.72 8.40
CA CYS A 7 2.07 -6.84 7.70
C CYS A 7 0.94 -6.35 6.76
N ALA A 8 0.05 -5.49 7.27
CA ALA A 8 -1.05 -4.90 6.51
C ALA A 8 -0.57 -4.10 5.29
N VAL A 9 0.53 -3.36 5.42
CA VAL A 9 1.19 -2.64 4.31
C VAL A 9 1.69 -3.62 3.24
N LEU A 10 2.38 -4.70 3.63
CA LEU A 10 2.85 -5.68 2.65
C LEU A 10 1.70 -6.44 1.97
N ILE A 11 0.63 -6.76 2.71
CA ILE A 11 -0.60 -7.32 2.16
C ILE A 11 -1.20 -6.35 1.13
N ALA A 12 -1.36 -5.06 1.47
CA ALA A 12 -1.91 -4.05 0.57
C ALA A 12 -1.09 -3.92 -0.73
N TYR A 13 0.24 -3.98 -0.63
CA TYR A 13 1.11 -4.00 -1.80
C TYR A 13 0.82 -5.20 -2.72
N LEU A 14 0.71 -6.40 -2.15
CA LEU A 14 0.42 -7.62 -2.91
C LEU A 14 -1.02 -7.64 -3.43
N GLU A 15 -1.99 -7.09 -2.72
CA GLU A 15 -3.36 -6.91 -3.21
C GLU A 15 -3.36 -6.05 -4.47
N GLY A 16 -2.61 -4.95 -4.45
CA GLY A 16 -2.42 -4.10 -5.63
C GLY A 16 -1.74 -4.85 -6.77
N TRP A 17 -0.72 -5.66 -6.47
CA TRP A 17 -0.03 -6.50 -7.45
C TRP A 17 -0.98 -7.52 -8.12
N ASN A 18 -1.96 -8.04 -7.38
CA ASN A 18 -2.94 -9.01 -7.88
C ASN A 18 -4.25 -8.37 -8.34
N GLN A 19 -4.34 -7.03 -8.31
CA GLN A 19 -5.54 -6.26 -8.65
C GLN A 19 -6.77 -6.67 -7.82
N LEU A 20 -6.54 -7.10 -6.58
CA LEU A 20 -7.62 -7.34 -5.62
C LEU A 20 -8.20 -6.00 -5.14
N PRO A 21 -9.47 -5.94 -4.74
CA PRO A 21 -10.03 -4.72 -4.13
C PRO A 21 -9.27 -4.34 -2.86
N LEU A 22 -8.94 -3.05 -2.70
CA LEU A 22 -8.45 -2.54 -1.43
C LEU A 22 -9.64 -2.48 -0.44
N PRO A 23 -9.55 -3.06 0.75
CA PRO A 23 -10.63 -2.98 1.73
C PRO A 23 -10.89 -1.53 2.13
N GLY A 24 -12.17 -1.16 2.29
CA GLY A 24 -12.57 0.17 2.75
C GLY A 24 -12.14 0.48 4.20
N TYR A 25 -11.74 -0.56 4.95
CA TYR A 25 -11.33 -0.51 6.35
C TYR A 25 -9.80 -0.58 6.49
N ALA A 26 -9.04 0.23 5.76
CA ALA A 26 -7.57 0.22 5.84
C ALA A 26 -7.00 0.52 7.24
N HIS A 27 -7.79 1.07 8.16
CA HIS A 27 -7.43 1.27 9.57
C HIS A 27 -7.44 -0.02 10.38
N ASP A 28 -8.19 -1.02 9.96
CA ASP A 28 -8.35 -2.28 10.66
C ASP A 28 -7.16 -3.21 10.34
N SER A 29 -6.26 -3.29 11.31
CA SER A 29 -5.07 -4.15 11.27
C SER A 29 -5.21 -5.35 12.21
N GLU A 30 -6.44 -5.72 12.60
CA GLU A 30 -6.67 -6.89 13.43
C GLU A 30 -6.26 -8.18 12.70
N LEU A 31 -5.70 -9.14 13.45
CA LEU A 31 -5.13 -10.36 12.90
C LEU A 31 -6.13 -11.15 12.04
N LEU A 32 -7.38 -11.23 12.48
CA LEU A 32 -8.45 -11.92 11.74
C LEU A 32 -8.69 -11.27 10.36
N ASN A 33 -8.60 -9.95 10.27
CA ASN A 33 -8.78 -9.24 9.01
C ASN A 33 -7.56 -9.38 8.10
N LEU A 34 -6.35 -9.37 8.67
CA LEU A 34 -5.13 -9.68 7.92
C LEU A 34 -5.16 -11.11 7.37
N GLU A 35 -5.69 -12.08 8.12
CA GLU A 35 -5.81 -13.47 7.70
C GLU A 35 -6.76 -13.63 6.51
N LYS A 36 -7.95 -13.00 6.55
CA LYS A 36 -8.90 -12.99 5.43
C LYS A 36 -8.27 -12.43 4.16
N ARG A 37 -7.51 -11.34 4.29
CA ARG A 37 -6.81 -10.71 3.16
C ARG A 37 -5.72 -11.60 2.59
N ILE A 38 -4.96 -12.30 3.44
CA ILE A 38 -3.96 -13.29 3.01
C ILE A 38 -4.61 -14.47 2.30
N MET A 39 -5.75 -14.98 2.78
CA MET A 39 -6.48 -16.05 2.08
C MET A 39 -6.90 -15.62 0.67
N ALA A 40 -7.39 -14.39 0.50
CA ALA A 40 -7.72 -13.86 -0.82
C ALA A 40 -6.48 -13.80 -1.74
N LEU A 41 -5.32 -13.42 -1.19
CA LEU A 41 -4.05 -13.41 -1.91
C LEU A 41 -3.55 -14.82 -2.29
N GLU A 42 -3.68 -15.80 -1.39
CA GLU A 42 -3.34 -17.20 -1.65
C GLU A 42 -4.21 -17.77 -2.76
N CYS A 43 -5.52 -17.53 -2.69
CA CYS A 43 -6.46 -17.93 -3.73
C CYS A 43 -6.07 -17.31 -5.09
N ALA A 44 -5.78 -16.00 -5.12
CA ALA A 44 -5.32 -15.32 -6.33
C ALA A 44 -3.97 -15.85 -6.86
N ALA A 45 -3.10 -16.35 -5.98
CA ALA A 45 -1.81 -16.95 -6.32
C ALA A 45 -1.90 -18.45 -6.69
N GLY A 46 -3.08 -19.07 -6.58
CA GLY A 46 -3.25 -20.52 -6.76
C GLY A 46 -2.58 -21.36 -5.68
N ILE A 47 -2.47 -20.82 -4.46
CA ILE A 47 -1.99 -21.53 -3.26
C ILE A 47 -3.22 -22.06 -2.52
N ALA A 48 -3.17 -23.32 -2.10
CA ALA A 48 -4.23 -23.89 -1.28
C ALA A 48 -4.26 -23.16 0.08
N SER A 49 -5.35 -22.44 0.35
CA SER A 49 -5.50 -21.72 1.62
C SER A 49 -5.65 -22.69 2.78
N LEU A 50 -4.90 -22.43 3.85
CA LEU A 50 -5.12 -23.06 5.13
C LEU A 50 -6.47 -22.56 5.70
N PRO A 51 -7.24 -23.41 6.39
CA PRO A 51 -8.42 -22.97 7.13
C PRO A 51 -8.07 -21.84 8.10
N LEU A 52 -9.01 -20.94 8.34
CA LEU A 52 -8.86 -19.92 9.38
C LEU A 52 -8.53 -20.60 10.70
N SER A 53 -7.40 -20.23 11.31
CA SER A 53 -7.00 -20.75 12.61
C SER A 53 -7.25 -19.70 13.67
N ASN A 54 -7.81 -20.11 14.81
CA ASN A 54 -7.93 -19.22 15.97
C ASN A 54 -6.55 -18.82 16.53
N ASP A 55 -5.49 -19.54 16.15
CA ASP A 55 -4.11 -19.32 16.59
C ASP A 55 -3.27 -18.56 15.54
N SER A 56 -3.89 -17.66 14.79
CA SER A 56 -3.20 -16.86 13.78
C SER A 56 -2.16 -15.92 14.41
N THR A 57 -0.91 -16.38 14.43
CA THR A 57 0.23 -15.56 14.84
C THR A 57 0.75 -14.70 13.68
N LEU A 58 1.32 -13.53 14.01
CA LEU A 58 2.01 -12.70 13.01
C LEU A 58 3.11 -13.44 12.26
N ALA A 59 3.81 -14.37 12.93
CA ALA A 59 4.83 -15.21 12.29
C ALA A 59 4.22 -16.13 11.22
N GLY A 60 3.07 -16.75 11.52
CA GLY A 60 2.34 -17.57 10.56
C GLY A 60 1.84 -16.76 9.36
N LEU A 61 1.29 -15.57 9.59
CA LEU A 61 0.88 -14.66 8.52
C LEU A 61 2.07 -14.21 7.65
N ALA A 62 3.20 -13.87 8.27
CA ALA A 62 4.41 -13.48 7.55
C ALA A 62 4.96 -14.62 6.66
N TRP A 63 4.92 -15.86 7.15
CA TRP A 63 5.32 -17.03 6.36
C TRP A 63 4.41 -17.25 5.14
N ARG A 64 3.09 -17.21 5.33
CA ARG A 64 2.11 -17.34 4.23
C ARG A 64 2.29 -16.23 3.19
N LEU A 65 2.50 -15.00 3.65
CA LEU A 65 2.75 -13.85 2.77
C LEU A 65 4.05 -14.01 1.98
N TRP A 66 5.09 -14.59 2.59
CA TRP A 66 6.32 -14.96 1.88
C TRP A 66 6.07 -16.00 0.79
N GLN A 67 5.24 -17.02 1.03
CA GLN A 67 4.87 -18.03 0.02
C GLN A 67 4.13 -17.39 -1.17
N VAL A 68 3.14 -16.54 -0.89
CA VAL A 68 2.41 -15.76 -1.91
C VAL A 68 3.40 -14.97 -2.77
N ARG A 69 4.30 -14.22 -2.12
CA ARG A 69 5.32 -13.41 -2.79
C ARG A 69 6.26 -14.26 -3.65
N PHE A 70 6.74 -15.38 -3.12
CA PHE A 70 7.63 -16.29 -3.82
C PHE A 70 6.95 -16.85 -5.08
N LYS A 71 5.69 -17.29 -4.96
CA LYS A 71 4.90 -17.82 -6.08
C LYS A 71 4.69 -16.80 -7.19
N GLN A 72 4.52 -15.53 -6.83
CA GLN A 72 4.28 -14.44 -7.78
C GLN A 72 5.54 -13.96 -8.51
N GLY A 73 6.72 -14.50 -8.18
CA GLY A 73 7.98 -14.03 -8.74
C GLY A 73 8.25 -12.55 -8.41
N ALA A 74 7.63 -12.03 -7.34
CA ALA A 74 7.82 -10.68 -6.87
C ALA A 74 9.20 -10.58 -6.21
N THR A 75 10.24 -10.54 -7.04
CA THR A 75 11.59 -10.19 -6.65
C THR A 75 11.56 -8.73 -6.23
N PHE A 76 11.86 -8.45 -4.95
CA PHE A 76 12.22 -7.09 -4.57
C PHE A 76 13.60 -6.86 -5.18
N ALA A 77 13.64 -6.28 -6.37
CA ALA A 77 14.90 -5.81 -6.92
C ALA A 77 15.36 -4.63 -6.05
N GLY A 78 16.39 -4.90 -5.25
CA GLY A 78 17.48 -4.01 -4.83
C GLY A 78 17.19 -2.56 -4.47
N GLU A 79 17.58 -2.19 -3.25
CA GLU A 79 18.32 -0.95 -2.91
C GLU A 79 17.81 0.45 -3.36
N PHE A 80 16.54 0.62 -3.77
CA PHE A 80 15.99 1.97 -3.95
C PHE A 80 15.87 2.79 -2.64
N SER A 81 16.20 2.19 -1.49
CA SER A 81 16.17 2.84 -0.17
C SER A 81 17.02 4.13 -0.10
N HIS A 82 18.14 4.19 -0.83
CA HIS A 82 19.07 5.33 -0.71
C HIS A 82 18.47 6.64 -1.25
N GLU A 83 17.76 6.60 -2.38
CA GLU A 83 17.17 7.82 -2.98
C GLU A 83 16.02 8.37 -2.13
N TYR A 84 15.16 7.49 -1.59
CA TYR A 84 14.13 7.89 -0.65
C TYR A 84 14.71 8.54 0.59
N THR A 85 15.77 7.95 1.16
CA THR A 85 16.43 8.49 2.34
C THR A 85 16.95 9.90 2.08
N GLN A 86 17.62 10.12 0.95
CA GLN A 86 18.10 11.44 0.56
C GLN A 86 16.95 12.46 0.43
N HIS A 87 15.87 12.09 -0.26
CA HIS A 87 14.70 12.98 -0.42
C HIS A 87 13.99 13.27 0.90
N THR A 88 13.90 12.30 1.81
CA THR A 88 13.31 12.53 3.13
C THR A 88 14.11 13.53 3.97
N GLY A 89 15.44 13.56 3.82
CA GLY A 89 16.31 14.54 4.48
C GLY A 89 16.13 15.98 4.01
N MET A 90 15.52 16.18 2.83
CA MET A 90 15.25 17.52 2.28
C MET A 90 13.93 18.14 2.74
N ILE A 91 13.12 17.38 3.47
CA ILE A 91 11.77 17.78 3.89
C ILE A 91 11.82 18.23 5.35
N ASP A 92 11.12 19.33 5.65
CA ASP A 92 10.90 19.79 7.02
C ASP A 92 9.67 19.09 7.63
N ASP A 93 9.76 18.61 8.88
CA ASP A 93 8.69 17.89 9.58
C ASP A 93 7.44 18.74 9.79
N CYS A 94 7.61 20.06 9.93
CA CYS A 94 6.54 21.02 10.13
C CYS A 94 5.69 21.25 8.86
N SER A 95 6.22 20.87 7.69
CA SER A 95 5.59 21.20 6.40
C SER A 95 4.48 20.23 5.97
N ILE A 96 4.38 19.05 6.60
CA ILE A 96 3.45 18.00 6.19
C ILE A 96 2.50 17.68 7.34
N SER A 97 1.21 17.99 7.18
CA SER A 97 0.18 17.43 8.04
C SER A 97 -0.23 16.02 7.55
N LEU A 98 -0.57 15.13 8.46
CA LEU A 98 -1.02 13.78 8.10
C LEU A 98 -2.33 13.85 7.29
N ALA A 99 -3.22 14.77 7.63
CA ALA A 99 -4.45 14.98 6.89
C ALA A 99 -4.22 15.54 5.48
N GLY A 100 -3.24 16.44 5.30
CA GLY A 100 -2.79 16.89 3.98
C GLY A 100 -2.24 15.73 3.14
N LEU A 101 -1.40 14.88 3.74
CA LEU A 101 -0.88 13.67 3.09
C LEU A 101 -2.01 12.70 2.71
N ARG A 102 -3.02 12.51 3.57
CA ARG A 102 -4.19 11.67 3.27
C ARG A 102 -4.95 12.19 2.05
N ARG A 103 -5.29 13.49 2.03
CA ARG A 103 -5.99 14.13 0.89
C ARG A 103 -5.22 13.95 -0.41
N VAL A 104 -3.91 14.09 -0.35
CA VAL A 104 -2.99 13.83 -1.45
C VAL A 104 -3.14 12.40 -1.96
N VAL A 105 -3.04 11.41 -1.06
CA VAL A 105 -3.09 9.99 -1.42
C VAL A 105 -4.46 9.60 -1.96
N ASP A 106 -5.54 10.15 -1.40
CA ASP A 106 -6.90 9.98 -1.92
C ASP A 106 -7.07 10.58 -3.32
N GLY A 107 -6.39 11.69 -3.62
CA GLY A 107 -6.42 12.34 -4.93
C GLY A 107 -5.61 11.63 -6.02
N LEU A 108 -4.69 10.73 -5.68
CA LEU A 108 -3.87 10.01 -6.66
C LEU A 108 -4.70 9.04 -7.52
N ASP A 109 -5.62 8.31 -6.88
CA ASP A 109 -6.54 7.39 -7.55
C ASP A 109 -7.95 7.49 -6.94
N PRO A 110 -8.83 8.32 -7.54
CA PRO A 110 -10.21 8.50 -7.09
C PRO A 110 -11.08 7.24 -7.19
N SER A 111 -10.62 6.19 -7.89
CA SER A 111 -11.35 4.91 -7.97
C SER A 111 -11.24 4.06 -6.70
N LEU A 112 -10.32 4.41 -5.80
CA LEU A 112 -10.11 3.67 -4.55
C LEU A 112 -10.91 4.27 -3.38
N PRO A 113 -11.30 3.44 -2.38
CA PRO A 113 -12.01 3.92 -1.20
C PRO A 113 -11.29 5.10 -0.52
N VAL A 114 -12.03 6.15 -0.18
CA VAL A 114 -11.50 7.32 0.54
C VAL A 114 -11.14 6.92 1.97
N LEU A 115 -9.97 7.35 2.45
CA LEU A 115 -9.54 7.06 3.81
C LEU A 115 -10.33 7.88 4.83
N GLN A 116 -11.23 7.22 5.56
CA GLN A 116 -12.00 7.84 6.63
C GLN A 116 -11.24 7.69 7.96
N CYS A 117 -10.52 8.72 8.38
CA CYS A 117 -9.94 8.81 9.73
C CYS A 117 -10.76 9.84 10.51
N LEU A 118 -11.52 9.36 11.51
CA LEU A 118 -12.49 10.15 12.27
C LEU A 118 -11.86 11.38 12.94
N VAL A 119 -10.62 11.28 13.42
CA VAL A 119 -9.97 12.35 14.20
C VAL A 119 -9.13 13.30 13.35
N CYS A 120 -8.63 12.86 12.19
CA CYS A 120 -7.95 13.79 11.27
C CYS A 120 -8.90 14.80 10.63
N THR A 121 -10.22 14.63 10.76
CA THR A 121 -11.23 15.53 10.23
C THR A 121 -11.39 16.81 11.06
N GLU A 122 -11.04 16.78 12.35
CA GLU A 122 -11.40 17.85 13.30
C GLU A 122 -10.27 18.85 13.59
N ARG A 123 -9.02 18.55 13.22
CA ARG A 123 -7.86 19.39 13.61
C ARG A 123 -7.40 20.40 12.56
N ASP A 124 -7.84 20.29 11.32
CA ASP A 124 -7.21 21.07 10.24
C ASP A 124 -7.73 22.52 10.13
N ASP A 125 -8.88 22.89 10.70
CA ASP A 125 -9.50 24.18 10.35
C ASP A 125 -9.96 25.09 11.50
N SER A 126 -9.80 24.75 12.79
CA SER A 126 -10.41 25.62 13.82
C SER A 126 -9.73 25.61 15.20
N SER A 127 -8.72 26.48 15.34
CA SER A 127 -8.36 27.16 16.59
C SER A 127 -9.46 28.12 17.09
N SER A 128 -10.73 27.90 16.74
CA SER A 128 -11.83 28.80 17.11
C SER A 128 -13.08 28.03 17.54
N SER A 129 -13.36 28.15 18.84
CA SER A 129 -14.71 28.31 19.39
C SER A 129 -15.65 27.09 19.40
N SER A 130 -15.57 26.34 20.52
CA SER A 130 -16.70 26.03 21.40
C SER A 130 -18.09 25.86 20.78
N SER A 131 -18.60 24.63 20.73
CA SER A 131 -19.99 24.36 21.12
C SER A 131 -20.13 22.90 21.56
N GLY A 132 -20.76 22.71 22.73
CA GLY A 132 -20.72 21.46 23.48
C GLY A 132 -21.62 20.39 22.88
N SER A 133 -21.02 19.51 22.07
CA SER A 133 -21.61 18.21 21.75
C SER A 133 -21.01 17.17 22.70
N SER A 134 -21.74 16.86 23.77
CA SER A 134 -21.46 15.77 24.71
C SER A 134 -21.53 14.40 24.02
N ARG A 135 -20.51 14.06 23.23
CA ARG A 135 -20.27 12.70 22.77
C ARG A 135 -19.20 12.08 23.65
N SER A 136 -19.55 10.93 24.23
CA SER A 136 -18.70 10.05 25.04
C SER A 136 -17.24 10.11 24.60
N SER A 137 -16.41 10.83 25.36
CA SER A 137 -14.99 10.98 25.05
C SER A 137 -14.29 9.67 25.40
N VAL A 138 -14.27 8.73 24.46
CA VAL A 138 -13.25 7.69 24.50
C VAL A 138 -11.92 8.44 24.44
N VAL A 139 -11.16 8.37 25.53
CA VAL A 139 -9.82 8.96 25.60
C VAL A 139 -8.94 8.15 24.66
N ILE A 140 -8.88 8.54 23.38
CA ILE A 140 -8.01 7.92 22.40
C ILE A 140 -6.63 8.54 22.56
N ASP A 141 -5.63 7.69 22.76
CA ASP A 141 -4.23 8.07 22.71
C ASP A 141 -3.90 8.67 21.32
N PRO A 142 -3.52 9.96 21.26
CA PRO A 142 -3.27 10.65 20.00
C PRO A 142 -2.11 10.04 19.21
N GLU A 143 -1.14 9.42 19.88
CA GLU A 143 0.01 8.79 19.22
C GLU A 143 -0.41 7.49 18.52
N LYS A 144 -1.14 6.62 19.23
CA LYS A 144 -1.72 5.40 18.66
C LYS A 144 -2.55 5.70 17.42
N GLN A 145 -3.38 6.72 17.50
CA GLN A 145 -4.23 7.13 16.39
C GLN A 145 -3.44 7.69 15.21
N TYR A 146 -2.40 8.48 15.48
CA TYR A 146 -1.50 8.96 14.44
C TYR A 146 -0.85 7.79 13.69
N GLU A 147 -0.39 6.77 14.41
CA GLU A 147 0.18 5.56 13.78
C GLU A 147 -0.84 4.82 12.92
N GLU A 148 -2.09 4.67 13.39
CA GLU A 148 -3.16 4.01 12.65
C GLU A 148 -3.51 4.76 11.36
N CYS A 149 -3.63 6.10 11.42
CA CYS A 149 -3.97 6.89 10.25
C CYS A 149 -2.78 7.01 9.26
N LEU A 150 -1.54 7.03 9.74
CA LEU A 150 -0.37 6.88 8.89
C LEU A 150 -0.33 5.49 8.23
N GLY A 151 -0.60 4.43 9.00
CA GLY A 151 -0.64 3.05 8.51
C GLY A 151 -1.65 2.85 7.38
N ALA A 152 -2.89 3.35 7.54
CA ALA A 152 -3.92 3.29 6.51
C ALA A 152 -3.53 4.08 5.24
N THR A 153 -2.91 5.25 5.43
CA THR A 153 -2.40 6.08 4.33
C THR A 153 -1.32 5.35 3.54
N VAL A 154 -0.36 4.73 4.25
CA VAL A 154 0.70 3.94 3.63
C VAL A 154 0.13 2.71 2.92
N GLN A 155 -0.82 1.99 3.52
CA GLN A 155 -1.49 0.84 2.89
C GLN A 155 -2.09 1.19 1.53
N LYS A 156 -2.88 2.27 1.45
CA LYS A 156 -3.46 2.73 0.17
C LYS A 156 -2.36 3.12 -0.83
N LEU A 157 -1.30 3.76 -0.36
CA LEU A 157 -0.20 4.19 -1.20
C LEU A 157 0.59 3.01 -1.80
N VAL A 158 0.95 2.02 -0.99
CA VAL A 158 1.67 0.83 -1.49
C VAL A 158 0.77 -0.08 -2.30
N TYR A 159 -0.54 -0.08 -2.07
CA TYR A 159 -1.49 -0.74 -2.95
C TYR A 159 -1.44 -0.16 -4.37
N MET A 160 -1.47 1.18 -4.50
CA MET A 160 -1.30 1.84 -5.80
C MET A 160 0.05 1.51 -6.43
N ALA A 161 1.12 1.43 -5.63
CA ALA A 161 2.43 1.01 -6.10
C ALA A 161 2.43 -0.43 -6.62
N GLY A 162 1.78 -1.35 -5.91
CA GLY A 162 1.60 -2.74 -6.34
C GLY A 162 0.87 -2.84 -7.68
N ARG A 163 -0.23 -2.09 -7.85
CA ARG A 163 -0.94 -1.97 -9.14
C ARG A 163 -0.03 -1.39 -10.23
N ALA A 164 0.82 -0.46 -9.84
CA ALA A 164 1.81 0.14 -10.71
C ALA A 164 3.07 -0.72 -10.91
N ARG A 165 3.20 -1.91 -10.30
CA ARG A 165 4.45 -2.71 -10.35
C ARG A 165 5.69 -1.91 -9.91
N MET A 166 5.51 -0.94 -9.00
CA MET A 166 6.59 -0.15 -8.41
C MET A 166 7.03 -0.78 -7.10
N PHE A 167 8.30 -0.65 -6.75
CA PHE A 167 8.82 -1.23 -5.52
C PHE A 167 8.41 -0.43 -4.29
N SER A 168 7.88 -1.12 -3.28
CA SER A 168 7.70 -0.52 -1.95
C SER A 168 9.05 -0.34 -1.25
N PRO A 169 9.32 0.82 -0.63
CA PRO A 169 10.46 1.00 0.26
C PRO A 169 10.50 -0.08 1.36
N SER A 170 11.70 -0.56 1.68
CA SER A 170 11.95 -1.46 2.81
C SER A 170 12.21 -0.72 4.12
N ALA A 171 12.42 0.60 4.05
CA ALA A 171 12.66 1.45 5.21
C ALA A 171 11.42 1.57 6.11
N THR A 172 11.64 1.93 7.37
CA THR A 172 10.54 2.21 8.31
C THR A 172 9.72 3.40 7.80
N TRP A 173 8.41 3.20 7.67
CA TRP A 173 7.50 4.24 7.23
C TRP A 173 7.42 5.39 8.24
N THR A 174 7.82 6.56 7.76
CA THR A 174 7.62 7.86 8.42
C THR A 174 6.69 8.71 7.57
N LYS A 175 6.11 9.76 8.15
CA LYS A 175 5.30 10.75 7.42
C LYS A 175 6.06 11.36 6.22
N LYS A 176 7.33 11.66 6.41
CA LYS A 176 8.23 12.16 5.36
C LYS A 176 8.41 11.14 4.24
N LEU A 177 8.69 9.88 4.58
CA LEU A 177 8.86 8.82 3.59
C LEU A 177 7.57 8.59 2.79
N ALA A 178 6.43 8.57 3.47
CA ALA A 178 5.13 8.45 2.83
C ALA A 178 4.85 9.62 1.87
N TYR A 179 5.23 10.85 2.23
CA TYR A 179 5.09 12.01 1.35
C TYR A 179 6.00 11.95 0.11
N VAL A 180 7.29 11.62 0.28
CA VAL A 180 8.22 11.43 -0.86
C VAL A 180 7.68 10.36 -1.80
N TYR A 181 7.25 9.23 -1.23
CA TYR A 181 6.73 8.11 -2.00
C TYR A 181 5.41 8.47 -2.71
N ALA A 182 4.54 9.27 -2.09
CA ALA A 182 3.33 9.78 -2.73
C ALA A 182 3.64 10.72 -3.90
N ALA A 183 4.66 11.57 -3.77
CA ALA A 183 5.13 12.41 -4.86
C ALA A 183 5.64 11.55 -6.03
N GLU A 184 6.46 10.54 -5.77
CA GLU A 184 6.94 9.62 -6.83
C GLU A 184 5.79 8.86 -7.50
N MET A 185 4.86 8.32 -6.72
CA MET A 185 3.66 7.66 -7.23
C MET A 185 2.84 8.60 -8.13
N SER A 186 2.71 9.87 -7.76
CA SER A 186 2.01 10.87 -8.59
C SER A 186 2.66 11.03 -9.96
N PHE A 187 3.99 11.05 -10.02
CA PHE A 187 4.72 11.13 -11.28
C PHE A 187 4.56 9.87 -12.12
N CYS A 188 4.62 8.70 -11.49
CA CYS A 188 4.43 7.43 -12.17
C CYS A 188 3.02 7.28 -12.75
N ILE A 189 1.99 7.69 -12.01
CA ILE A 189 0.60 7.71 -12.49
C ILE A 189 0.44 8.71 -13.63
N ALA A 190 0.97 9.94 -13.49
CA ALA A 190 0.90 10.96 -14.54
C ALA A 190 1.60 10.51 -15.84
N ASN A 191 2.80 9.94 -15.74
CA ASN A 191 3.56 9.46 -16.89
C ASN A 191 2.85 8.31 -17.62
N ARG A 192 2.15 7.44 -16.90
CA ARG A 192 1.33 6.37 -17.52
C ARG A 192 0.16 6.93 -18.30
N ARG A 193 -0.56 7.91 -17.72
CA ARG A 193 -1.67 8.59 -18.39
C ARG A 193 -1.21 9.28 -19.68
N LEU A 194 -0.07 9.96 -19.65
CA LEU A 194 0.47 10.67 -20.82
C LEU A 194 0.89 9.73 -21.96
N ARG A 195 1.42 8.55 -21.63
CA ARG A 195 1.92 7.62 -22.66
C ARG A 195 0.86 6.67 -23.20
N GLY A 196 -0.38 6.74 -22.71
CA GLY A 196 -1.48 5.87 -23.16
C GLY A 196 -1.21 4.38 -22.96
N TYR A 197 -0.23 4.00 -22.14
CA TYR A 197 0.01 2.59 -21.86
C TYR A 197 -1.20 2.06 -21.08
N PRO A 198 -1.95 1.08 -21.63
CA PRO A 198 -2.96 0.40 -20.84
C PRO A 198 -2.27 -0.18 -19.60
N TYR A 199 -2.99 -0.21 -18.46
CA TYR A 199 -2.50 -0.93 -17.29
C TYR A 199 -2.01 -2.29 -17.78
N PRO A 200 -0.79 -2.73 -17.41
CA PRO A 200 -0.33 -4.04 -17.82
C PRO A 200 -1.39 -5.02 -17.33
N THR A 201 -2.18 -5.54 -18.26
CA THR A 201 -3.03 -6.70 -18.03
C THR A 201 -2.06 -7.70 -17.42
N PRO A 202 -2.38 -8.29 -16.26
CA PRO A 202 -1.47 -9.24 -15.66
C PRO A 202 -1.23 -10.29 -16.74
N MET A 203 -0.01 -10.32 -17.28
CA MET A 203 0.45 -11.49 -17.99
C MET A 203 0.52 -12.52 -16.87
N ILE A 204 -0.59 -13.22 -16.67
CA ILE A 204 -0.61 -14.48 -15.95
C ILE A 204 0.52 -15.24 -16.64
N HIS A 205 1.63 -15.42 -15.93
CA HIS A 205 2.76 -16.18 -16.44
C HIS A 205 2.27 -17.63 -16.59
N SER A 206 1.59 -17.93 -17.70
CA SER A 206 1.21 -19.25 -18.17
C SER A 206 2.44 -20.02 -18.66
N LEU A 207 3.54 -19.95 -17.89
CA LEU A 207 4.70 -20.79 -18.09
C LEU A 207 4.56 -22.16 -17.39
N LEU A 208 3.43 -22.39 -16.70
CA LEU A 208 3.05 -23.69 -16.16
C LEU A 208 1.60 -23.96 -16.57
N GLY A 209 1.41 -24.69 -17.67
CA GLY A 209 0.11 -25.03 -18.24
C GLY A 209 -0.76 -25.88 -17.30
N ARG A 210 -1.46 -25.22 -16.38
CA ARG A 210 -2.63 -25.76 -15.68
C ARG A 210 -3.65 -24.65 -15.52
N GLU A 211 -4.69 -24.70 -16.35
CA GLU A 211 -5.92 -23.94 -16.08
C GLU A 211 -6.57 -24.47 -14.79
N PRO A 212 -6.95 -23.60 -13.84
CA PRO A 212 -7.89 -23.99 -12.81
C PRO A 212 -9.33 -24.00 -13.39
N PRO A 213 -10.13 -25.03 -13.12
CA PRO A 213 -11.55 -25.03 -13.46
C PRO A 213 -12.29 -24.13 -12.47
N CYS A 214 -12.43 -22.85 -12.79
CA CYS A 214 -13.37 -21.96 -12.08
C CYS A 214 -14.47 -21.53 -13.05
N ALA A 215 -15.47 -22.41 -13.17
CA ALA A 215 -16.72 -22.09 -13.84
C ALA A 215 -17.50 -21.02 -13.04
N GLY A 216 -18.03 -20.04 -13.78
CA GLY A 216 -18.93 -18.94 -13.40
C GLY A 216 -19.35 -18.78 -11.94
N ILE A 217 -18.88 -17.70 -11.31
CA ILE A 217 -19.51 -17.11 -10.13
C ILE A 217 -19.98 -15.68 -10.49
N PRO A 218 -21.26 -15.32 -10.28
CA PRO A 218 -21.76 -13.96 -10.48
C PRO A 218 -21.07 -12.94 -9.56
N ARG A 219 -20.81 -11.73 -10.07
CA ARG A 219 -20.18 -10.63 -9.32
C ARG A 219 -21.18 -9.95 -8.38
N GLU A 220 -21.18 -10.35 -7.10
CA GLU A 220 -21.69 -9.54 -5.99
C GLU A 220 -20.53 -8.91 -5.19
N PRO A 221 -20.74 -7.76 -4.51
CA PRO A 221 -19.69 -7.06 -3.78
C PRO A 221 -19.11 -7.91 -2.62
N PRO A 222 -17.78 -8.02 -2.47
CA PRO A 222 -17.16 -9.20 -1.86
C PRO A 222 -16.99 -9.17 -0.32
N TYR A 223 -17.79 -8.44 0.44
CA TYR A 223 -17.55 -8.30 1.89
C TYR A 223 -18.68 -8.70 2.83
N ALA A 224 -19.81 -9.23 2.34
CA ALA A 224 -20.94 -9.56 3.23
C ALA A 224 -21.14 -11.06 3.53
N SER A 225 -20.49 -11.98 2.82
CA SER A 225 -20.77 -13.41 3.00
C SER A 225 -19.52 -14.25 2.80
N ILE A 226 -19.09 -14.88 3.89
CA ILE A 226 -18.08 -15.93 3.90
C ILE A 226 -18.55 -17.03 2.94
N PRO A 227 -17.81 -17.38 1.88
CA PRO A 227 -18.18 -18.52 1.06
C PRO A 227 -18.10 -19.80 1.91
N PRO A 228 -19.04 -20.75 1.76
CA PRO A 228 -19.01 -22.00 2.52
C PRO A 228 -17.70 -22.76 2.26
N PRO A 229 -17.19 -23.51 3.25
CA PRO A 229 -15.97 -24.29 3.09
C PRO A 229 -16.13 -25.29 1.95
N CYS A 230 -15.17 -25.31 1.02
CA CYS A 230 -15.13 -26.24 -0.10
C CYS A 230 -15.28 -27.69 0.42
N ALA A 231 -16.43 -28.31 0.13
CA ALA A 231 -16.70 -29.68 0.50
C ALA A 231 -15.78 -30.63 -0.28
N GLY A 232 -14.94 -31.34 0.47
CA GLY A 232 -14.51 -32.72 0.21
C GLY A 232 -13.98 -33.06 -1.18
N ILE A 233 -12.69 -32.83 -1.42
CA ILE A 233 -11.93 -33.68 -2.34
C ILE A 233 -11.62 -34.98 -1.58
N ARG A 234 -12.32 -36.05 -1.96
CA ARG A 234 -12.11 -37.42 -1.48
C ARG A 234 -10.72 -37.89 -1.96
N PRO A 235 -9.82 -38.39 -1.08
CA PRO A 235 -8.58 -39.01 -1.54
C PRO A 235 -8.91 -40.37 -2.17
N GLU A 236 -8.57 -40.55 -3.46
CA GLU A 236 -8.52 -41.87 -4.09
C GLU A 236 -7.30 -42.67 -3.60
N PRO A 237 -7.41 -44.00 -3.48
CA PRO A 237 -6.30 -44.86 -3.10
C PRO A 237 -5.38 -45.11 -4.32
N LEU A 238 -4.18 -44.53 -4.30
CA LEU A 238 -3.13 -44.81 -5.27
C LEU A 238 -2.46 -46.16 -4.96
N GLY A 239 -2.97 -47.23 -5.57
CA GLY A 239 -2.24 -48.48 -5.78
C GLY A 239 -1.58 -48.47 -7.15
N GLY A 240 -0.25 -48.36 -7.20
CA GLY A 240 0.50 -48.46 -8.45
C GLY A 240 1.99 -48.19 -8.29
N ARG A 241 2.77 -49.26 -8.07
CA ARG A 241 4.24 -49.23 -8.23
C ARG A 241 4.57 -48.97 -9.70
N ILE A 242 5.15 -47.80 -9.97
CA ILE A 242 5.88 -47.56 -11.22
C ILE A 242 7.31 -47.15 -10.83
N SER A 243 8.24 -48.08 -11.02
CA SER A 243 9.67 -47.79 -11.00
C SER A 243 10.01 -47.02 -12.27
N ALA A 244 10.30 -45.72 -12.14
CA ALA A 244 10.86 -44.91 -13.21
C ALA A 244 12.32 -44.53 -12.90
N PRO A 245 13.21 -44.50 -13.90
CA PRO A 245 14.62 -44.21 -13.70
C PRO A 245 14.86 -42.73 -13.39
N ILE A 246 15.77 -42.50 -12.44
CA ILE A 246 16.22 -41.18 -11.97
C ILE A 246 16.86 -40.40 -13.15
N PRO A 247 16.33 -39.22 -13.55
CA PRO A 247 17.01 -38.35 -14.49
C PRO A 247 18.14 -37.60 -13.79
N LYS A 248 19.32 -37.61 -14.40
CA LYS A 248 20.51 -36.88 -13.94
C LYS A 248 20.23 -35.37 -13.91
N GLU A 249 20.51 -34.74 -12.76
CA GLU A 249 20.52 -33.29 -12.57
C GLU A 249 21.36 -32.60 -13.66
N LYS A 250 20.71 -31.76 -14.46
CA LYS A 250 21.40 -30.74 -15.26
C LYS A 250 21.43 -29.46 -14.44
N ALA A 251 22.63 -29.04 -14.06
CA ALA A 251 22.89 -27.77 -13.40
C ALA A 251 22.25 -26.61 -14.20
N ILE A 252 21.24 -25.99 -13.60
CA ILE A 252 20.63 -24.77 -14.12
C ILE A 252 21.63 -23.64 -13.90
N LYS A 253 22.37 -23.26 -14.95
CA LYS A 253 23.15 -22.02 -14.98
C LYS A 253 22.17 -20.85 -14.91
N VAL A 254 22.00 -20.29 -13.72
CA VAL A 254 21.35 -18.99 -13.51
C VAL A 254 22.26 -17.92 -14.12
N VAL A 255 21.99 -17.56 -15.37
CA VAL A 255 22.64 -16.41 -16.02
C VAL A 255 22.03 -15.15 -15.41
N ALA A 256 22.78 -14.50 -14.51
CA ALA A 256 22.48 -13.17 -14.03
C ALA A 256 22.52 -12.19 -15.23
N ARG A 257 21.36 -11.92 -15.82
CA ARG A 257 21.20 -10.82 -16.77
C ARG A 257 21.19 -9.52 -15.98
N SER A 258 22.35 -8.90 -15.85
CA SER A 258 22.52 -7.51 -15.43
C SER A 258 21.95 -6.59 -16.50
N GLY A 259 20.63 -6.45 -16.52
CA GLY A 259 19.94 -5.42 -17.28
C GLY A 259 20.34 -4.06 -16.73
N LYS A 260 21.25 -3.37 -17.43
CA LYS A 260 21.54 -1.95 -17.18
C LYS A 260 20.29 -1.13 -17.49
N PHE A 261 19.43 -0.94 -16.49
CA PHE A 261 18.42 0.12 -16.49
C PHE A 261 19.13 1.47 -16.37
N ARG A 262 19.68 1.96 -17.49
CA ARG A 262 20.03 3.37 -17.65
C ARG A 262 18.73 4.10 -18.05
N GLY A 263 18.17 4.89 -17.14
CA GLY A 263 16.99 5.69 -17.46
C GLY A 263 16.59 6.68 -16.36
N PHE A 264 17.18 7.86 -16.37
CA PHE A 264 16.48 9.13 -16.65
C PHE A 264 15.51 9.61 -15.56
N PHE A 265 16.05 9.97 -14.39
CA PHE A 265 15.48 11.06 -13.60
C PHE A 265 16.55 12.13 -13.39
N SER A 266 16.49 13.19 -14.18
CA SER A 266 17.31 14.38 -13.99
C SER A 266 16.96 14.99 -12.63
N ARG A 267 17.90 14.93 -11.68
CA ARG A 267 17.77 15.40 -10.28
C ARG A 267 17.18 16.81 -10.12
N GLY A 268 17.28 17.68 -11.14
CA GLY A 268 16.79 19.05 -11.09
C GLY A 268 15.28 19.24 -11.30
N GLN A 269 14.58 18.34 -12.01
CA GLN A 269 13.14 18.55 -12.31
C GLN A 269 12.22 18.17 -11.15
N TRP A 270 12.70 17.37 -10.19
CA TRP A 270 11.89 16.91 -9.08
C TRP A 270 11.69 18.00 -8.02
N LEU A 271 12.76 18.74 -7.69
CA LEU A 271 12.72 19.84 -6.71
C LEU A 271 11.80 20.99 -7.12
N SER A 272 11.86 21.43 -8.39
CA SER A 272 10.98 22.50 -8.87
C SER A 272 9.50 22.10 -8.87
N LYS A 273 9.19 20.80 -8.94
CA LYS A 273 7.83 20.26 -8.95
C LYS A 273 7.29 19.90 -7.57
N MET A 274 8.14 19.57 -6.59
CA MET A 274 7.75 19.47 -5.18
C MET A 274 7.33 20.84 -4.62
N LEU A 275 7.92 21.93 -5.12
CA LEU A 275 7.50 23.28 -4.77
C LEU A 275 6.09 23.64 -5.28
N PHE A 276 5.59 22.98 -6.33
CA PHE A 276 4.21 23.15 -6.81
C PHE A 276 3.17 22.66 -5.79
N TRP A 277 3.51 21.64 -5.01
CA TRP A 277 2.63 21.11 -3.97
C TRP A 277 2.53 22.05 -2.76
N ARG A 278 3.50 22.95 -2.61
CA ARG A 278 3.55 23.97 -1.55
C ARG A 278 2.75 25.24 -1.90
N SER A 279 2.38 25.44 -3.17
CA SER A 279 1.89 26.74 -3.69
C SER A 279 0.41 26.77 -4.06
N LYS A 280 -0.45 26.09 -3.29
CA LYS A 280 -1.91 26.30 -3.38
C LYS A 280 -2.47 26.88 -2.08
N LYS A 281 -1.82 27.93 -1.56
CA LYS A 281 -2.46 28.83 -0.60
C LYS A 281 -3.38 29.73 -1.42
N GLY A 282 -4.67 29.69 -1.08
CA GLY A 282 -5.74 30.35 -1.81
C GLY A 282 -5.36 31.76 -2.22
N LYS A 283 -5.67 32.10 -3.47
CA LYS A 283 -5.80 33.48 -3.93
C LYS A 283 -6.96 34.06 -3.12
N MET A 284 -6.63 34.56 -1.94
CA MET A 284 -7.54 35.27 -1.07
C MET A 284 -7.65 36.66 -1.68
N ASP A 285 -8.82 36.96 -2.24
CA ASP A 285 -9.09 38.22 -2.89
C ASP A 285 -8.71 39.37 -1.96
N SER A 286 -7.96 40.31 -2.53
CA SER A 286 -7.35 41.43 -1.84
C SER A 286 -8.42 42.42 -1.38
N GLY A 287 -8.96 42.19 -0.19
CA GLY A 287 -9.67 43.20 0.59
C GLY A 287 -8.65 44.16 1.21
N SER A 288 -8.49 45.30 0.57
CA SER A 288 -7.79 46.49 1.07
C SER A 288 -8.13 46.82 2.53
N SER A 289 -7.12 46.93 3.40
CA SER A 289 -6.85 48.12 4.26
C SER A 289 -6.07 47.79 5.55
N ASN A 290 -5.11 48.68 5.83
CA ASN A 290 -4.49 49.02 7.11
C ASN A 290 -3.32 48.17 7.64
N ALA A 291 -2.14 48.71 7.37
CA ALA A 291 -0.87 48.42 8.02
C ALA A 291 -0.85 48.94 9.47
N ALA A 292 -0.57 48.06 10.43
CA ALA A 292 0.02 48.43 11.71
C ALA A 292 0.79 47.26 12.33
N SER A 293 2.11 47.44 12.41
CA SER A 293 3.04 47.00 13.46
C SER A 293 2.97 45.54 13.96
N LEU A 294 3.86 44.68 13.43
CA LEU A 294 4.20 43.37 13.98
C LEU A 294 5.73 43.22 14.06
N LYS A 295 6.33 43.86 15.05
CA LYS A 295 7.78 43.81 15.32
C LYS A 295 8.18 42.99 16.56
N SER A 296 7.30 42.13 17.09
CA SER A 296 7.57 41.45 18.37
C SER A 296 7.33 39.93 18.39
N LEU A 297 7.48 39.22 17.27
CA LEU A 297 7.28 37.77 17.25
C LEU A 297 8.36 36.99 16.50
N ILE A 298 9.62 37.36 16.74
CA ILE A 298 10.80 36.55 16.41
C ILE A 298 11.64 36.43 17.69
N GLU A 299 11.08 35.78 18.70
CA GLU A 299 11.83 35.25 19.85
C GLU A 299 10.99 34.09 20.40
N ARG A 300 11.21 32.90 19.81
CA ARG A 300 10.95 31.53 20.32
C ARG A 300 10.77 30.57 19.15
N CYS A 301 11.91 30.16 18.59
CA CYS A 301 12.14 28.83 18.04
C CYS A 301 13.48 28.38 18.61
#